data_AF-A0A173L078-F1
#
_entry.id   AF-A0A173L078-F1
#
_cell.length_a   1.000
_cell.length_b   1.000
_cell.length_c   1.000
_cell.angle_alpha   90.00
_cell.angle_beta   90.00
_cell.angle_gamma   90.00
#
_symmetry.space_group_name_H-M   'P 1'
#
loop_
_entity.id
_entity.type
_entity.pdbx_description
1 polymer ?
#
loop_
_entity_poly.entity_id
_entity_poly.type
_entity_poly.pdbx_seq_one_letter_code
_entity_poly.pdbx_strand_id
1 'polypeptide(L)'
;MLVAAPLMLMLAAAPQSGDAVGSGRKAYSECLAKEIQPALDKKATLSDFQSTLKSKCSAKETVFRAAIVADDKSGGMSDKDAQADADDQIAEYVDKITGEFEDYSKPGG
;
A
#
# COMPACT_ATOMS: atom_id res chain seq x y z
N MET A 1 -5.25 59.70 -5.41
CA MET A 1 -4.39 59.05 -6.42
C MET A 1 -3.87 57.74 -5.82
N LEU A 2 -4.23 56.62 -6.45
CA LEU A 2 -3.79 55.26 -6.15
C LEU A 2 -2.32 55.08 -6.53
N VAL A 3 -1.47 54.50 -5.67
CA VAL A 3 -0.32 53.68 -6.14
C VAL A 3 0.00 52.56 -5.13
N ALA A 4 -0.36 51.34 -5.56
CA ALA A 4 0.27 50.03 -5.38
C ALA A 4 0.79 49.58 -4.00
N ALA A 5 0.00 48.70 -3.36
CA ALA A 5 0.53 47.70 -2.44
C ALA A 5 1.36 46.66 -3.21
N PRO A 6 2.51 46.18 -2.68
CA PRO A 6 3.26 45.11 -3.32
C PRO A 6 2.49 43.80 -3.13
N LEU A 7 2.13 43.16 -4.25
CA LEU A 7 1.68 41.77 -4.27
C LEU A 7 2.75 40.90 -3.61
N MET A 8 2.49 40.43 -2.40
CA MET A 8 3.15 39.24 -1.89
C MET A 8 2.67 38.06 -2.73
N LEU A 9 3.51 37.62 -3.67
CA LEU A 9 3.41 36.30 -4.27
C LEU A 9 3.69 35.28 -3.16
N MET A 10 2.65 34.94 -2.40
CA MET A 10 2.60 33.66 -1.69
C MET A 10 2.62 32.59 -2.78
N LEU A 11 3.81 32.10 -3.12
CA LEU A 11 3.94 30.75 -3.64
C LEU A 11 3.32 29.87 -2.56
N ALA A 12 2.06 29.48 -2.77
CA ALA A 12 1.50 28.35 -2.07
C ALA A 12 2.47 27.20 -2.35
N ALA A 13 3.30 26.87 -1.37
CA ALA A 13 3.89 25.56 -1.28
C ALA A 13 2.68 24.62 -1.18
N ALA A 14 2.16 24.21 -2.34
CA ALA A 14 1.35 23.01 -2.41
C ALA A 14 2.17 21.97 -1.65
N PRO A 15 1.58 21.27 -0.66
CA PRO A 15 2.30 20.25 0.06
C PRO A 15 2.96 19.37 -0.99
N GLN A 16 4.30 19.37 -1.00
CA GLN A 16 5.08 18.47 -1.81
C GLN A 16 4.49 17.11 -1.46
N SER A 17 3.83 16.46 -2.42
CA SER A 17 3.20 15.17 -2.22
C SER A 17 4.25 14.29 -1.57
N GLY A 18 4.13 14.07 -0.25
CA GLY A 18 5.03 13.16 0.45
C GLY A 18 4.96 11.82 -0.27
N ASP A 19 6.00 11.01 -0.15
CA ASP A 19 6.09 9.68 -0.75
C ASP A 19 4.89 8.80 -0.36
N ALA A 20 3.80 8.93 -1.12
CA ALA A 20 2.50 8.32 -0.85
C ALA A 20 2.56 6.83 -1.16
N VAL A 21 3.31 6.47 -2.20
CA VAL A 21 3.61 5.08 -2.56
C VAL A 21 4.38 4.41 -1.43
N GLY A 22 5.48 5.00 -0.96
CA GLY A 22 6.27 4.45 0.15
C GLY A 22 5.51 4.41 1.47
N SER A 23 4.70 5.42 1.78
CA SER A 23 3.83 5.43 2.96
C SER A 23 2.75 4.35 2.90
N GLY A 24 2.10 4.19 1.73
CA GLY A 24 1.12 3.14 1.47
C GLY A 24 1.73 1.75 1.56
N ARG A 25 2.89 1.55 0.92
CA ARG A 25 3.68 0.31 0.95
C ARG A 25 4.00 -0.12 2.38
N LYS A 26 4.52 0.81 3.19
CA LYS A 26 4.82 0.56 4.61
C LYS A 26 3.57 0.18 5.40
N ALA A 27 2.48 0.94 5.24
CA ALA A 27 1.25 0.68 5.99
C ALA A 27 0.60 -0.66 5.60
N TYR A 28 0.67 -1.05 4.33
CA TYR A 28 0.15 -2.33 3.86
C TYR A 28 1.02 -3.48 4.35
N SER A 29 2.35 -3.42 4.17
CA SER A 29 3.25 -4.49 4.61
C SER A 29 3.22 -4.70 6.14
N GLU A 30 3.12 -3.63 6.93
CA GLU A 30 2.95 -3.72 8.39
C GLU A 30 1.62 -4.38 8.76
N CYS A 31 0.54 -4.11 8.01
CA CYS A 31 -0.74 -4.77 8.24
C CYS A 31 -0.64 -6.27 7.97
N LEU A 32 -0.05 -6.67 6.84
CA LEU A 32 0.12 -8.07 6.47
C LEU A 32 0.96 -8.83 7.51
N ALA A 33 2.12 -8.28 7.87
CA ALA A 33 3.05 -8.89 8.84
C ALA A 33 2.41 -9.09 10.22
N LYS A 34 1.56 -8.16 10.66
CA LYS A 34 0.88 -8.23 11.95
C LYS A 34 -0.05 -9.43 12.09
N GLU A 35 -0.56 -9.97 10.98
CA GLU A 35 -1.50 -11.08 11.01
C GLU A 35 -0.84 -12.47 11.02
N ILE A 36 0.49 -12.58 10.76
CA ILE A 36 1.20 -13.87 10.77
C ILE A 36 1.10 -14.55 12.14
N GLN A 37 1.62 -13.92 13.20
CA GLN A 37 1.69 -14.56 14.53
C GLN A 37 0.29 -14.95 15.06
N PRO A 38 -0.74 -14.09 15.00
CA PRO A 38 -2.09 -14.48 15.38
C PRO A 38 -2.66 -15.66 14.58
N ALA A 39 -2.29 -15.80 13.30
CA ALA A 39 -2.72 -16.92 12.47
C ALA A 39 -1.99 -18.22 12.88
N LEU A 40 -0.70 -18.16 13.18
CA LEU A 40 0.09 -19.29 13.68
C LEU A 40 -0.41 -19.78 15.05
N ASP A 41 -0.68 -18.87 15.99
CA ASP A 41 -1.20 -19.19 17.32
C ASP A 41 -2.55 -19.94 17.24
N LYS A 42 -3.38 -19.55 16.27
CA LYS A 42 -4.67 -20.18 15.99
C LYS A 42 -4.57 -21.43 15.13
N LYS A 43 -3.38 -21.77 14.64
CA LYS A 43 -3.15 -22.84 13.66
C LYS A 43 -4.10 -22.69 12.45
N ALA A 44 -4.23 -21.45 11.95
CA ALA A 44 -5.08 -21.14 10.83
C ALA A 44 -4.68 -21.97 9.60
N THR A 45 -5.65 -22.25 8.73
CA THR A 45 -5.31 -22.75 7.40
C THR A 45 -4.79 -21.62 6.52
N LEU A 46 -4.11 -21.94 5.42
CA LEU A 46 -3.70 -20.96 4.42
C LEU A 46 -4.88 -20.12 3.92
N SER A 47 -6.02 -20.77 3.66
CA SER A 47 -7.22 -20.11 3.17
C SER A 47 -7.83 -19.15 4.20
N ASP A 48 -7.82 -19.53 5.49
CA ASP A 48 -8.27 -18.66 6.57
C ASP A 48 -7.33 -17.45 6.75
N PHE A 49 -6.02 -17.66 6.60
CA PHE A 49 -5.03 -16.60 6.65
C PHE A 49 -5.24 -15.58 5.53
N GLN A 50 -5.33 -16.03 4.27
CA GLN A 50 -5.62 -15.17 3.12
C GLN A 50 -6.95 -14.40 3.28
N SER A 51 -7.99 -15.07 3.80
CA SER A 51 -9.27 -14.41 4.09
C SER A 51 -9.15 -13.34 5.17
N THR A 52 -8.31 -13.59 6.18
CA THR A 52 -8.00 -12.63 7.25
C THR A 52 -7.27 -11.42 6.68
N LEU A 53 -6.24 -11.61 5.85
CA LEU A 53 -5.51 -10.52 5.19
C LEU A 53 -6.46 -9.63 4.39
N LYS A 54 -7.30 -10.23 3.54
CA LYS A 54 -8.30 -9.50 2.75
C LYS A 54 -9.27 -8.70 3.62
N SER A 55 -9.73 -9.28 4.74
CA SER A 55 -10.63 -8.58 5.66
C SER A 55 -9.95 -7.45 6.42
N LYS A 56 -8.76 -7.69 6.98
CA LYS A 56 -8.07 -6.78 7.91
C LYS A 56 -7.27 -5.68 7.21
N CYS A 57 -6.73 -5.98 6.03
CA CYS A 57 -5.80 -5.10 5.33
C CYS A 57 -6.37 -4.44 4.07
N SER A 58 -7.60 -4.76 3.65
CA SER A 58 -8.26 -4.16 2.46
C SER A 58 -8.23 -2.63 2.43
N ALA A 59 -8.42 -1.97 3.57
CA ALA A 59 -8.37 -0.52 3.63
C ALA A 59 -6.96 0.04 3.34
N LYS A 60 -5.91 -0.65 3.81
CA LYS A 60 -4.52 -0.26 3.53
C LYS A 60 -4.10 -0.61 2.10
N GLU A 61 -4.54 -1.77 1.62
CA GLU A 61 -4.40 -2.19 0.23
C GLU A 61 -5.00 -1.15 -0.73
N THR A 62 -6.24 -0.71 -0.46
CA THR A 62 -6.92 0.30 -1.28
C THR A 62 -6.15 1.61 -1.34
N VAL A 63 -5.61 2.07 -0.21
CA VAL A 63 -4.78 3.29 -0.14
C VAL A 63 -3.48 3.11 -0.92
N PHE A 64 -2.81 1.98 -0.76
CA PHE A 64 -1.56 1.70 -1.47
C PHE A 64 -1.79 1.59 -2.99
N ARG A 65 -2.82 0.85 -3.41
CA ARG A 65 -3.25 0.75 -4.81
C ARG A 65 -3.47 2.13 -5.42
N ALA A 66 -4.25 2.98 -4.73
CA ALA A 66 -4.55 4.31 -5.22
C ALA A 66 -3.30 5.20 -5.35
N ALA A 67 -2.33 5.03 -4.44
CA ALA A 67 -1.06 5.75 -4.49
C ALA A 67 -0.21 5.32 -5.69
N ILE A 68 -0.09 4.01 -5.97
CA ILE A 68 0.62 3.49 -7.15
C ILE A 68 -0.02 4.03 -8.42
N VAL A 69 -1.34 3.84 -8.57
CA VAL A 69 -2.07 4.28 -9.77
C VAL A 69 -1.90 5.79 -10.01
N ALA A 70 -1.92 6.60 -8.95
CA ALA A 70 -1.72 8.04 -9.07
C ALA A 70 -0.29 8.40 -9.51
N ASP A 71 0.71 7.73 -8.94
CA ASP A 71 2.13 7.93 -9.26
C ASP A 71 2.43 7.53 -10.71
N ASP A 72 2.00 6.34 -11.13
CA ASP A 72 2.19 5.82 -12.49
C ASP A 72 1.55 6.73 -13.54
N LYS A 73 0.32 7.19 -13.29
CA LYS A 73 -0.37 8.12 -14.18
C LYS A 73 0.33 9.47 -14.23
N SER A 74 0.93 9.93 -13.13
CA SER A 74 1.75 11.14 -13.13
C SER A 74 3.05 10.96 -13.95
N GLY A 75 3.56 9.73 -14.01
CA GLY A 75 4.66 9.29 -14.86
C GLY A 75 4.29 9.05 -16.34
N GLY A 76 3.02 9.21 -16.71
CA GLY A 76 2.53 9.08 -18.08
C GLY A 76 2.01 7.71 -18.47
N MET A 77 1.86 6.78 -17.51
CA MET A 77 1.27 5.47 -17.75
C MET A 77 -0.23 5.58 -18.08
N SER A 78 -0.74 4.67 -18.91
CA SER A 78 -2.18 4.58 -19.18
C SER A 78 -2.93 4.10 -17.93
N ASP A 79 -4.23 4.42 -17.83
CA ASP A 79 -5.04 3.97 -16.68
C ASP A 79 -5.06 2.43 -16.56
N LYS A 80 -5.14 1.72 -17.69
CA LYS A 80 -5.12 0.25 -17.72
C LYS A 80 -3.80 -0.31 -17.21
N ASP A 81 -2.68 0.27 -17.65
CA ASP A 81 -1.36 -0.23 -17.27
C ASP A 81 -1.04 0.11 -15.81
N ALA A 82 -1.44 1.29 -15.32
CA ALA A 82 -1.27 1.69 -13.92
C ALA A 82 -2.09 0.81 -12.96
N GLN A 83 -3.29 0.40 -13.36
CA GLN A 83 -4.08 -0.56 -12.59
C GLN A 83 -3.41 -1.93 -12.55
N ALA A 84 -2.83 -2.39 -13.67
CA ALA A 84 -2.15 -3.66 -13.75
C ALA A 84 -0.85 -3.67 -12.92
N ASP A 85 -0.06 -2.60 -12.94
CA ASP A 85 1.13 -2.46 -12.09
C ASP A 85 0.75 -2.49 -10.60
N ALA A 86 -0.31 -1.77 -10.21
CA ALA A 86 -0.80 -1.80 -8.84
C ALA A 86 -1.29 -3.19 -8.42
N ASP A 87 -1.94 -3.95 -9.33
CA ASP A 87 -2.33 -5.35 -9.10
C ASP A 87 -1.10 -6.24 -8.87
N ASP A 88 -0.09 -6.15 -9.75
CA ASP A 88 1.12 -6.96 -9.68
C ASP A 88 1.92 -6.66 -8.39
N GLN A 89 2.11 -5.38 -8.05
CA GLN A 89 2.80 -5.01 -6.81
C GLN A 89 2.06 -5.52 -5.56
N ILE A 90 0.73 -5.43 -5.52
CA ILE A 90 -0.05 -5.94 -4.38
C ILE A 90 0.05 -7.46 -4.29
N ALA A 91 -0.03 -8.16 -5.43
CA ALA A 91 0.10 -9.61 -5.50
C ALA A 91 1.45 -10.08 -4.95
N GLU A 92 2.56 -9.41 -5.27
CA GLU A 92 3.89 -9.75 -4.73
C GLU A 92 3.93 -9.71 -3.19
N TYR A 93 3.29 -8.72 -2.57
CA TYR A 93 3.22 -8.64 -1.10
C TYR A 93 2.35 -9.75 -0.50
N VAL A 94 1.23 -10.07 -1.15
CA VAL A 94 0.33 -11.16 -0.71
C VAL A 94 1.02 -12.51 -0.86
N ASP A 95 1.71 -12.76 -1.97
CA ASP A 95 2.45 -14.00 -2.21
C ASP A 95 3.58 -14.16 -1.20
N LYS A 96 4.36 -13.10 -0.97
CA LYS A 96 5.44 -13.11 0.03
C LYS A 96 4.92 -13.44 1.43
N ILE A 97 3.88 -12.75 1.90
CA ILE A 97 3.38 -12.98 3.27
C ILE A 97 2.71 -14.35 3.42
N THR A 98 2.07 -14.84 2.36
CA THR A 98 1.47 -16.18 2.31
C THR A 98 2.57 -17.23 2.41
N GLY A 99 3.66 -17.09 1.64
CA GLY A 99 4.82 -17.98 1.72
C GLY A 99 5.50 -17.97 3.09
N GLU A 100 5.68 -16.79 3.70
CA GLU A 100 6.21 -16.67 5.06
C GLU A 100 5.33 -17.42 6.08
N PHE A 101 4.02 -17.25 5.99
CA PHE A 101 3.08 -17.97 6.86
C PHE A 101 3.17 -19.49 6.67
N GLU A 102 3.22 -19.98 5.43
CA GLU A 102 3.37 -21.40 5.14
C GLU A 102 4.68 -21.97 5.69
N ASP A 103 5.78 -21.22 5.57
CA ASP A 103 7.08 -21.63 6.08
C ASP A 103 7.08 -21.72 7.61
N TYR A 104 6.56 -20.71 8.30
CA TYR A 104 6.44 -20.72 9.77
C TYR A 104 5.42 -21.73 10.32
N SER A 105 4.46 -22.16 9.48
CA SER A 105 3.48 -23.16 9.87
C SER A 105 4.03 -24.60 9.84
N LYS A 106 5.21 -24.82 9.25
CA LYS A 106 5.85 -26.13 9.18
C LYS A 106 6.56 -26.45 10.51
N PRO A 107 6.65 -27.73 10.92
CA PRO A 107 7.43 -28.12 12.09
C PRO A 107 8.91 -27.72 11.92
N GLY A 108 9.38 -26.78 12.76
CA GLY A 108 10.75 -26.26 12.73
C GLY A 108 10.97 -24.99 11.90
N GLY A 109 9.89 -24.37 11.41
CA GLY A 109 9.88 -23.00 10.89
C GLY A 109 9.94 -21.94 11.98
#